data_AF-A0A0W0UUR0-F1
#
_entry.id   AF-A0A0W0UUR0-F1
#
_cell.length_a   1.000
_cell.length_b   1.000
_cell.length_c   1.000
_cell.angle_alpha   90.00
_cell.angle_beta   90.00
_cell.angle_gamma   90.00
#
_symmetry.space_group_name_H-M   'P 1'
#
loop_
_entity.id
_entity.type
_entity.pdbx_description
1 polymer ?
#
loop_
_entity_poly.entity_id
_entity_poly.type
_entity_poly.pdbx_seq_one_letter_code
_entity_poly.pdbx_strand_id
1 'polypeptide(L)'
;MSTKYKLIISLGFGAVVLPLQSIAASPTEMTKDDWLGKLKSVAPTVICQGFFEDASLKNRMEELKIDNAKCVSLIPASFDKCQTQYYSSLPATINKESASKWGHTIGECIGTDFATKYLVGTPPGSPDSSASNTTSSSANMSKETWFSQLKSLAPTMICQGFFDDASIKKKLDDRNIDNAKCITLIAPSFDKCQSEYYTNLPSSIDSEAANTWGRKIGECIGTDFAKKYLVSAPSADTTSATTTTSPSRTSAPVSTTPNQ
;
A
#
# COMPACT_ATOMS: atom_id res chain seq x y z
N MET A 1 -34.29 60.34 -12.01
CA MET A 1 -32.89 60.24 -11.54
C MET A 1 -32.55 58.77 -11.42
N SER A 2 -31.57 58.30 -12.19
CA SER A 2 -31.27 56.89 -12.43
C SER A 2 -29.77 56.67 -12.33
N THR A 3 -29.31 55.81 -11.41
CA THR A 3 -28.12 54.93 -11.51
C THR A 3 -28.02 54.09 -10.22
N LYS A 4 -28.39 52.80 -10.27
CA LYS A 4 -27.56 51.60 -10.54
C LYS A 4 -26.59 51.24 -9.39
N TYR A 5 -26.98 50.23 -8.62
CA TYR A 5 -26.12 49.43 -7.73
C TYR A 5 -25.06 48.69 -8.56
N LYS A 6 -23.81 48.70 -8.10
CA LYS A 6 -22.77 47.74 -8.53
C LYS A 6 -22.26 46.99 -7.30
N LEU A 7 -22.64 45.72 -7.26
CA LEU A 7 -22.18 44.68 -6.36
C LEU A 7 -20.94 44.06 -7.00
N ILE A 8 -19.77 44.14 -6.34
CA ILE A 8 -18.57 43.40 -6.73
C ILE A 8 -18.36 42.31 -5.70
N ILE A 9 -18.70 41.10 -6.11
CA ILE A 9 -18.27 39.85 -5.49
C ILE A 9 -16.79 39.67 -5.85
N SER A 10 -15.92 39.62 -4.85
CA SER A 10 -14.57 39.09 -5.01
C SER A 10 -14.40 37.92 -4.07
N LEU A 11 -14.56 36.73 -4.66
CA LEU A 11 -13.98 35.48 -4.21
C LEU A 11 -12.46 35.63 -4.17
N GLY A 12 -11.87 35.32 -3.02
CA GLY A 12 -10.43 35.36 -2.82
C GLY A 12 -10.06 34.70 -1.50
N PHE A 13 -10.47 33.43 -1.31
CA PHE A 13 -9.97 32.65 -0.19
C PHE A 13 -8.51 32.27 -0.47
N GLY A 14 -7.66 32.67 0.47
CA GLY A 14 -6.21 32.68 0.37
C GLY A 14 -5.63 31.31 0.03
N ALA A 15 -4.86 31.29 -1.06
CA ALA A 15 -3.76 30.37 -1.20
C ALA A 15 -2.79 30.65 -0.05
N VAL A 16 -2.67 29.71 0.90
CA VAL A 16 -1.51 29.63 1.78
C VAL A 16 -0.34 29.23 0.89
N VAL A 17 0.30 30.25 0.29
CA VAL A 17 1.60 30.14 -0.33
C VAL A 17 2.59 29.95 0.81
N LEU A 18 2.93 28.69 1.09
CA LEU A 18 4.13 28.39 1.86
C LEU A 18 5.32 29.00 1.10
N PRO A 19 6.21 29.73 1.78
CA PRO A 19 7.42 30.25 1.16
C PRO A 19 8.38 29.06 0.95
N LEU A 20 8.24 28.35 -0.18
CA LEU A 20 9.40 27.73 -0.81
C LEU A 20 10.29 28.88 -1.28
N GLN A 21 11.10 29.40 -0.38
CA GLN A 21 12.24 30.23 -0.76
C GLN A 21 13.19 29.35 -1.57
N SER A 22 13.18 29.58 -2.88
CA SER A 22 14.33 29.51 -3.78
C SER A 22 15.40 28.49 -3.42
N ILE A 23 15.17 27.22 -3.81
CA ILE A 23 16.24 26.50 -4.50
C ILE A 23 16.14 26.91 -5.96
N ALA A 24 16.93 27.91 -6.32
CA ALA A 24 17.15 28.34 -7.70
C ALA A 24 17.49 27.12 -8.56
N ALA A 25 16.94 27.11 -9.77
CA ALA A 25 17.23 26.11 -10.79
C ALA A 25 18.75 26.01 -11.03
N SER A 26 19.30 24.83 -10.81
CA SER A 26 20.57 24.40 -11.38
C SER A 26 20.39 22.95 -11.78
N PRO A 27 20.79 22.52 -12.99
CA PRO A 27 20.88 21.10 -13.30
C PRO A 27 22.14 20.58 -12.62
N THR A 28 22.19 20.60 -11.29
CA THR A 28 23.40 20.15 -10.60
C THR A 28 23.28 18.66 -10.44
N GLU A 29 23.66 17.95 -11.52
CA GLU A 29 24.21 16.62 -11.36
C GLU A 29 25.23 16.68 -10.23
N MET A 30 25.03 15.85 -9.21
CA MET A 30 25.95 15.76 -8.08
C MET A 30 26.56 14.37 -8.05
N THR A 31 27.71 14.25 -7.40
CA THR A 31 28.33 12.94 -7.24
C THR A 31 27.42 12.04 -6.41
N LYS A 32 27.50 10.72 -6.63
CA LYS A 32 26.74 9.77 -5.81
C LYS A 32 27.02 9.92 -4.31
N ASP A 33 28.24 10.30 -3.93
CA ASP A 33 28.65 10.50 -2.54
C ASP A 33 27.98 11.74 -1.94
N ASP A 34 27.97 12.86 -2.66
CA ASP A 34 27.28 14.08 -2.23
C ASP A 34 25.77 13.86 -2.12
N TRP A 35 25.20 13.13 -3.08
CA TRP A 35 23.78 12.78 -3.06
C TRP A 35 23.43 11.89 -1.87
N LEU A 36 24.22 10.86 -1.60
CA LEU A 36 24.02 9.97 -0.45
C LEU A 36 24.20 10.70 0.88
N GLY A 37 25.19 11.61 0.99
CA GLY A 37 25.38 12.42 2.18
C GLY A 37 24.15 13.28 2.49
N LYS A 38 23.58 13.94 1.46
CA LYS A 38 22.32 14.69 1.60
C LYS A 38 21.16 13.77 1.94
N LEU A 39 21.02 12.65 1.24
CA LEU A 39 19.95 11.68 1.49
C LEU A 39 20.01 11.15 2.92
N LYS A 40 21.20 10.85 3.46
CA LYS A 40 21.41 10.39 4.84
C LYS A 40 20.87 11.37 5.87
N SER A 41 21.03 12.67 5.63
CA SER A 41 20.53 13.71 6.54
C SER A 41 19.01 13.86 6.54
N VAL A 42 18.35 13.64 5.40
CA VAL A 42 16.91 13.90 5.23
C VAL A 42 16.05 12.64 5.35
N ALA A 43 16.60 11.48 4.99
CA ALA A 43 15.87 10.21 4.95
C ALA A 43 15.25 9.82 6.29
N PRO A 44 15.91 9.96 7.46
CA PRO A 44 15.29 9.66 8.74
C PRO A 44 13.98 10.41 8.96
N THR A 45 13.98 11.72 8.72
CA THR A 45 12.79 12.56 8.90
C THR A 45 11.70 12.19 7.91
N VAL A 46 12.03 12.06 6.62
CA VAL A 46 11.05 11.79 5.55
C VAL A 46 10.42 10.40 5.70
N ILE A 47 11.21 9.38 6.02
CA ILE A 47 10.71 8.00 6.16
C ILE A 47 9.82 7.89 7.39
N CYS A 48 10.25 8.44 8.53
CA CYS A 48 9.42 8.45 9.72
C CYS A 48 8.13 9.23 9.50
N GLN A 49 8.18 10.39 8.84
CA GLN A 49 6.97 11.13 8.46
C GLN A 49 6.01 10.25 7.65
N GLY A 50 6.51 9.55 6.63
CA GLY A 50 5.70 8.63 5.82
C GLY A 50 5.03 7.54 6.66
N PHE A 51 5.74 6.95 7.63
CA PHE A 51 5.15 5.96 8.55
C PHE A 51 4.08 6.54 9.48
N PHE A 52 4.20 7.80 9.90
CA PHE A 52 3.20 8.45 10.75
C PHE A 52 2.00 9.01 9.96
N GLU A 53 2.15 9.27 8.66
CA GLU A 53 1.06 9.63 7.75
C GLU A 53 0.21 8.41 7.37
N ASP A 54 0.83 7.24 7.33
CA ASP A 54 0.16 5.96 7.13
C ASP A 54 -0.55 5.49 8.41
N ALA A 55 -1.87 5.31 8.36
CA ALA A 55 -2.65 4.97 9.55
C ALA A 55 -2.29 3.61 10.15
N SER A 56 -1.92 2.60 9.35
CA SER A 56 -1.59 1.27 9.89
C SER A 56 -0.19 1.25 10.51
N LEU A 57 0.78 1.88 9.84
CA LEU A 57 2.15 1.95 10.33
C LEU A 57 2.22 2.82 11.58
N LYS A 58 1.48 3.94 11.60
CA LYS A 58 1.31 4.77 12.80
C LYS A 58 0.74 3.96 13.97
N ASN A 59 -0.37 3.27 13.78
CA ASN A 59 -0.98 2.45 14.84
C ASN A 59 0.02 1.41 15.39
N ARG A 60 0.80 0.79 14.50
CA ARG A 60 1.82 -0.19 14.87
C ARG A 60 2.99 0.44 15.64
N MET A 61 3.44 1.62 15.21
CA MET A 61 4.48 2.37 15.89
C MET A 61 4.03 2.82 17.28
N GLU A 62 2.78 3.28 17.43
CA GLU A 62 2.19 3.64 18.72
C GLU A 62 2.07 2.43 19.65
N GLU A 63 1.59 1.28 19.14
CA GLU A 63 1.53 0.01 19.88
C GLU A 63 2.91 -0.39 20.44
N LEU A 64 3.96 -0.18 19.63
CA LEU A 64 5.34 -0.54 19.97
C LEU A 64 6.11 0.60 20.68
N LYS A 65 5.42 1.70 21.02
CA LYS A 65 6.00 2.89 21.67
C LYS A 65 7.22 3.41 20.92
N ILE A 66 7.09 3.51 19.61
CA ILE A 66 8.05 4.15 18.71
C ILE A 66 7.49 5.51 18.33
N ASP A 67 7.94 6.55 19.02
CA ASP A 67 7.66 7.92 18.64
C ASP A 67 8.55 8.39 17.47
N ASN A 68 8.31 9.60 16.98
CA ASN A 68 9.06 10.16 15.86
C ASN A 68 10.56 10.29 16.15
N ALA A 69 10.95 10.67 17.36
CA ALA A 69 12.34 10.80 17.74
C ALA A 69 13.05 9.45 17.75
N LYS A 70 12.40 8.43 18.33
CA LYS A 70 12.90 7.05 18.33
C LYS A 70 13.00 6.52 16.91
N CYS A 71 11.99 6.73 16.07
CA CYS A 71 12.06 6.36 14.65
C CYS A 71 13.28 6.98 13.95
N VAL A 72 13.44 8.30 14.05
CA VAL A 72 14.56 9.04 13.44
C VAL A 72 15.92 8.53 13.95
N SER A 73 16.01 8.12 15.21
CA SER A 73 17.25 7.55 15.77
C SER A 73 17.58 6.14 15.26
N LEU A 74 16.59 5.39 14.80
CA LEU A 74 16.74 4.00 14.37
C LEU A 74 16.97 3.86 12.86
N ILE A 75 16.48 4.81 12.05
CA ILE A 75 16.65 4.83 10.59
C ILE A 75 18.12 4.84 10.13
N PRO A 76 19.08 5.57 10.74
CA PRO A 76 20.46 5.63 10.25
C PRO A 76 21.12 4.26 10.07
N ALA A 77 20.83 3.28 10.94
CA ALA A 77 21.34 1.93 10.81
C ALA A 77 20.80 1.21 9.56
N SER A 78 19.52 1.40 9.25
CA SER A 78 18.88 0.91 8.03
C SER A 78 19.38 1.64 6.79
N PHE A 79 19.62 2.96 6.91
CA PHE A 79 20.20 3.77 5.85
C PHE A 79 21.58 3.26 5.45
N ASP A 80 22.48 3.07 6.41
CA ASP A 80 23.85 2.63 6.14
C ASP A 80 23.87 1.26 5.46
N LYS A 81 23.01 0.34 5.90
CA LYS A 81 22.85 -0.97 5.26
C LYS A 81 22.39 -0.85 3.81
N CYS A 82 21.32 -0.09 3.55
CA CYS A 82 20.76 0.07 2.22
C CYS A 82 21.70 0.85 1.28
N GLN A 83 22.40 1.87 1.82
CA GLN A 83 23.46 2.56 1.11
C GLN A 83 24.52 1.57 0.64
N THR A 84 25.08 0.74 1.54
CA THR A 84 26.11 -0.24 1.18
C THR A 84 25.61 -1.23 0.12
N GLN A 85 24.36 -1.70 0.23
CA GLN A 85 23.78 -2.64 -0.73
C GLN A 85 23.69 -2.06 -2.14
N TYR A 86 23.30 -0.80 -2.29
CA TYR A 86 23.07 -0.19 -3.61
C TYR A 86 24.23 0.67 -4.12
N TYR A 87 25.25 0.94 -3.30
CA TYR A 87 26.33 1.88 -3.63
C TYR A 87 27.06 1.55 -4.94
N SER A 88 27.30 0.26 -5.22
CA SER A 88 27.95 -0.20 -6.44
C SER A 88 27.07 -0.07 -7.69
N SER A 89 25.75 -0.02 -7.51
CA SER A 89 24.76 0.08 -8.59
C SER A 89 24.38 1.53 -8.90
N LEU A 90 24.72 2.47 -8.01
CA LEU A 90 24.50 3.89 -8.26
C LEU A 90 25.38 4.39 -9.41
N PRO A 91 24.82 5.21 -10.33
CA PRO A 91 25.64 5.91 -11.32
C PRO A 91 26.61 6.85 -10.62
N ALA A 92 27.74 7.15 -11.27
CA ALA A 92 28.75 8.06 -10.70
C ALA A 92 28.20 9.47 -10.44
N THR A 93 27.29 9.92 -11.29
CA THR A 93 26.55 11.18 -11.16
C THR A 93 25.06 10.91 -11.02
N ILE A 94 24.43 11.65 -10.10
CA ILE A 94 23.00 11.60 -9.82
C ILE A 94 22.38 12.90 -10.32
N ASN A 95 21.51 12.77 -11.32
CA ASN A 95 20.64 13.83 -11.83
C ASN A 95 19.24 13.71 -11.19
N LYS A 96 18.32 14.62 -11.54
CA LYS A 96 16.96 14.64 -10.97
C LYS A 96 16.19 13.34 -11.17
N GLU A 97 16.27 12.73 -12.36
CA GLU A 97 15.54 11.50 -12.68
C GLU A 97 16.08 10.30 -11.91
N SER A 98 17.41 10.12 -11.93
CA SER A 98 18.10 9.08 -11.16
C SER A 98 17.96 9.28 -9.65
N ALA A 99 17.92 10.52 -9.16
CA ALA A 99 17.67 10.83 -7.75
C ALA A 99 16.28 10.36 -7.30
N SER A 100 15.25 10.58 -8.11
CA SER A 100 13.88 10.10 -7.80
C SER A 100 13.84 8.58 -7.77
N LYS A 101 14.41 7.92 -8.78
CA LYS A 101 14.44 6.46 -8.86
C LYS A 101 15.19 5.84 -7.69
N TRP A 102 16.44 6.27 -7.46
CA TRP A 102 17.28 5.72 -6.40
C TRP A 102 16.83 6.15 -5.00
N GLY A 103 16.27 7.36 -4.86
CA GLY A 103 15.65 7.80 -3.62
C GLY A 103 14.48 6.90 -3.23
N HIS A 104 13.65 6.51 -4.19
CA HIS A 104 12.58 5.53 -3.96
C HIS A 104 13.15 4.14 -3.61
N THR A 105 14.13 3.63 -4.36
CA THR A 105 14.75 2.32 -4.08
C THR A 105 15.40 2.25 -2.70
N ILE A 106 16.18 3.28 -2.31
CA ILE A 106 16.80 3.35 -1.00
C ILE A 106 15.74 3.53 0.09
N GLY A 107 14.74 4.39 -0.14
CA GLY A 107 13.63 4.60 0.78
C GLY A 107 12.82 3.33 1.06
N GLU A 108 12.49 2.56 0.02
CA GLU A 108 11.81 1.27 0.14
C GLU A 108 12.66 0.26 0.91
N CYS A 109 13.96 0.16 0.61
CA CYS A 109 14.88 -0.69 1.36
C CYS A 109 14.92 -0.34 2.84
N ILE A 110 15.07 0.95 3.17
CA ILE A 110 15.11 1.42 4.56
C ILE A 110 13.79 1.12 5.24
N GLY A 111 12.67 1.41 4.57
CA GLY A 111 11.34 1.21 5.11
C GLY A 111 11.09 -0.26 5.48
N THR A 112 11.44 -1.18 4.57
CA THR A 112 11.35 -2.62 4.82
C THR A 112 12.30 -3.08 5.93
N ASP A 113 13.56 -2.65 5.92
CA ASP A 113 14.53 -3.04 6.96
C ASP A 113 14.10 -2.54 8.35
N PHE A 114 13.58 -1.31 8.42
CA PHE A 114 13.03 -0.76 9.65
C PHE A 114 11.81 -1.56 10.12
N ALA A 115 10.85 -1.82 9.22
CA ALA A 115 9.64 -2.55 9.57
C ALA A 115 9.98 -3.94 10.10
N THR A 116 10.78 -4.70 9.37
CA THR A 116 11.22 -6.05 9.76
C THR A 116 11.95 -6.09 11.11
N LYS A 117 12.72 -5.06 11.45
CA LYS A 117 13.44 -4.99 12.73
C LYS A 117 12.59 -4.54 13.90
N TYR A 118 11.71 -3.55 13.69
CA TYR A 118 11.10 -2.81 14.78
C TYR A 118 9.58 -2.85 14.80
N LEU A 119 8.93 -3.18 13.68
CA LEU A 119 7.47 -3.30 13.59
C LEU A 119 7.01 -4.76 13.62
N VAL A 120 7.94 -5.68 13.44
CA VAL A 120 7.70 -7.11 13.25
C VAL A 120 8.39 -7.93 14.37
N GLY A 121 7.79 -7.88 15.57
CA GLY A 121 8.17 -8.62 16.79
C GLY A 121 8.31 -7.65 17.98
N THR A 122 7.64 -7.76 19.13
CA THR A 122 7.08 -8.88 19.92
C THR A 122 5.77 -8.39 20.60
N PRO A 123 4.76 -9.25 20.84
CA PRO A 123 3.59 -8.89 21.65
C PRO A 123 3.99 -8.45 23.07
N PRO A 124 3.26 -7.50 23.70
CA PRO A 124 3.66 -6.91 24.97
C PRO A 124 3.43 -7.91 26.11
N GLY A 125 4.49 -8.62 26.53
CA GLY A 125 4.37 -9.55 27.64
C GLY A 125 5.54 -10.51 27.81
N SER A 126 6.78 -10.03 27.88
CA SER A 126 7.86 -10.73 28.60
C SER A 126 8.97 -9.75 28.94
N PRO A 127 9.36 -9.62 30.22
CA PRO A 127 10.58 -8.90 30.58
C PRO A 127 11.74 -9.85 30.30
N ASP A 128 12.74 -9.40 29.55
CA ASP A 128 14.09 -9.57 30.06
C ASP A 128 15.06 -8.55 29.47
N SER A 129 15.74 -7.92 30.41
CA SER A 129 16.90 -7.09 30.19
C SER A 129 18.05 -7.97 29.70
N SER A 130 18.75 -7.56 28.64
CA SER A 130 20.22 -7.60 28.63
C SER A 130 20.76 -6.78 27.47
N ALA A 131 21.66 -5.87 27.84
CA ALA A 131 22.47 -5.08 26.94
C ALA A 131 23.46 -5.96 26.16
N SER A 132 23.82 -5.44 24.99
CA SER A 132 25.06 -5.68 24.26
C SER A 132 25.27 -7.07 23.63
N ASN A 133 25.13 -7.13 22.30
CA ASN A 133 26.33 -7.10 21.47
C ASN A 133 26.01 -6.78 20.01
N THR A 134 26.79 -5.85 19.47
CA THR A 134 27.01 -5.65 18.04
C THR A 134 27.41 -6.97 17.38
N THR A 135 26.51 -7.51 16.57
CA THR A 135 26.90 -8.32 15.42
C THR A 135 26.12 -7.77 14.23
N SER A 136 26.87 -7.13 13.33
CA SER A 136 26.54 -6.94 11.94
C SER A 136 26.09 -8.27 11.34
N SER A 137 24.79 -8.49 11.30
CA SER A 137 24.19 -9.54 10.50
C SER A 137 23.17 -8.85 9.61
N SER A 138 23.36 -8.97 8.30
CA SER A 138 22.21 -9.23 7.43
C SER A 138 21.42 -10.31 8.15
N ALA A 139 20.32 -9.95 8.83
CA ALA A 139 19.56 -10.92 9.59
C ALA A 139 18.82 -11.80 8.57
N ASN A 140 19.58 -12.74 8.01
CA ASN A 140 19.12 -13.78 7.15
C ASN A 140 18.26 -14.67 8.04
N MET A 141 16.94 -14.52 7.93
CA MET A 141 16.00 -15.25 8.76
C MET A 141 15.56 -16.53 8.06
N SER A 142 15.13 -17.55 8.80
CA SER A 142 14.60 -18.75 8.16
C SER A 142 13.34 -18.42 7.38
N LYS A 143 13.07 -19.16 6.29
CA LYS A 143 11.84 -18.97 5.52
C LYS A 143 10.59 -19.13 6.37
N GLU A 144 10.62 -20.00 7.38
CA GLU A 144 9.52 -20.23 8.32
C GLU A 144 9.26 -19.00 9.19
N THR A 145 10.31 -18.36 9.71
CA THR A 145 10.21 -17.13 10.50
C THR A 145 9.66 -16.00 9.63
N TRP A 146 10.21 -15.84 8.44
CA TRP A 146 9.75 -14.84 7.48
C TRP A 146 8.28 -15.01 7.11
N PHE A 147 7.82 -16.24 6.86
CA PHE A 147 6.42 -16.52 6.57
C PHE A 147 5.49 -16.26 7.75
N SER A 148 5.90 -16.63 8.96
CA SER A 148 5.11 -16.36 10.16
C SER A 148 4.88 -14.86 10.33
N GLN A 149 5.93 -14.06 10.10
CA GLN A 149 5.85 -12.61 10.10
C GLN A 149 4.95 -12.08 8.98
N LEU A 150 5.17 -12.55 7.75
CA LEU A 150 4.39 -12.13 6.60
C LEU A 150 2.89 -12.46 6.77
N LYS A 151 2.56 -13.62 7.35
CA LYS A 151 1.18 -14.03 7.64
C LYS A 151 0.48 -13.09 8.61
N SER A 152 1.21 -12.51 9.56
CA SER A 152 0.66 -11.53 10.50
C SER A 152 0.44 -10.15 9.89
N LEU A 153 1.19 -9.77 8.85
CA LEU A 153 1.26 -8.38 8.35
C LEU A 153 0.58 -8.19 7.01
N ALA A 154 0.76 -9.16 6.10
CA ALA A 154 0.32 -9.06 4.73
C ALA A 154 -1.19 -8.77 4.62
N PRO A 155 -2.10 -9.38 5.42
CA PRO A 155 -3.52 -9.05 5.35
C PRO A 155 -3.79 -7.56 5.56
N THR A 156 -3.16 -6.95 6.56
CA THR A 156 -3.34 -5.53 6.87
C THR A 156 -2.76 -4.65 5.76
N MET A 157 -1.54 -4.92 5.32
CA MET A 157 -0.87 -4.11 4.28
C MET A 157 -1.59 -4.20 2.92
N ILE A 158 -2.06 -5.38 2.55
CA ILE A 158 -2.76 -5.58 1.26
C ILE A 158 -4.13 -4.92 1.30
N CYS A 159 -4.89 -5.10 2.38
CA CYS A 159 -6.18 -4.42 2.54
C CYS A 159 -6.02 -2.91 2.49
N GLN A 160 -5.02 -2.38 3.19
CA GLN A 160 -4.76 -0.95 3.13
C GLN A 160 -4.44 -0.49 1.69
N GLY A 161 -3.57 -1.19 0.97
CA GLY A 161 -3.30 -0.86 -0.43
C GLY A 161 -4.55 -0.84 -1.31
N PHE A 162 -5.56 -1.67 -1.01
CA PHE A 162 -6.86 -1.62 -1.67
C PHE A 162 -7.72 -0.42 -1.27
N PHE A 163 -7.67 0.01 -0.01
CA PHE A 163 -8.40 1.18 0.48
C PHE A 163 -7.74 2.51 0.09
N ASP A 164 -6.44 2.51 -0.21
CA ASP A 164 -5.71 3.68 -0.71
C ASP A 164 -5.97 3.91 -2.21
N ASP A 165 -6.24 2.85 -2.98
CA ASP A 165 -6.68 2.96 -4.37
C ASP A 165 -8.18 3.26 -4.45
N ALA A 166 -8.55 4.46 -4.92
CA ALA A 166 -9.95 4.89 -5.00
C ALA A 166 -10.84 3.97 -5.87
N SER A 167 -10.30 3.33 -6.91
CA SER A 167 -11.06 2.44 -7.79
C SER A 167 -11.33 1.09 -7.14
N ILE A 168 -10.33 0.54 -6.44
CA ILE A 168 -10.47 -0.71 -5.70
C ILE A 168 -11.33 -0.51 -4.45
N LYS A 169 -11.10 0.58 -3.71
CA LYS A 169 -11.93 0.99 -2.57
C LYS A 169 -13.40 1.04 -2.95
N LYS A 170 -13.74 1.70 -4.06
CA LYS A 170 -15.12 1.76 -4.54
C LYS A 170 -15.72 0.36 -4.74
N LYS A 171 -14.96 -0.58 -5.32
CA LYS A 171 -15.42 -1.98 -5.50
C LYS A 171 -15.58 -2.72 -4.17
N LEU A 172 -14.74 -2.45 -3.19
CA LEU A 172 -14.87 -3.00 -1.83
C LEU A 172 -16.11 -2.46 -1.13
N ASP A 173 -16.34 -1.14 -1.22
CA ASP A 173 -17.52 -0.47 -0.68
C ASP A 173 -18.81 -1.01 -1.33
N ASP A 174 -18.84 -1.15 -2.66
CA ASP A 174 -19.94 -1.74 -3.43
C ASP A 174 -20.23 -3.20 -3.05
N ARG A 175 -19.28 -3.88 -2.39
CA ARG A 175 -19.39 -5.26 -1.89
C ARG A 175 -19.59 -5.33 -0.39
N ASN A 176 -19.71 -4.19 0.29
CA ASN A 176 -19.77 -4.08 1.73
C ASN A 176 -18.63 -4.87 2.40
N ILE A 177 -17.41 -4.63 1.91
CA ILE A 177 -16.16 -5.17 2.44
C ILE A 177 -15.41 -4.01 3.09
N ASP A 178 -15.56 -3.90 4.40
CA ASP A 178 -14.72 -3.02 5.23
C ASP A 178 -13.33 -3.62 5.48
N ASN A 179 -12.47 -2.89 6.17
CA ASN A 179 -11.10 -3.32 6.45
C ASN A 179 -11.04 -4.63 7.25
N ALA A 180 -11.90 -4.82 8.25
CA ALA A 180 -11.92 -6.02 9.08
C ALA A 180 -12.33 -7.26 8.26
N LYS A 181 -13.34 -7.10 7.41
CA LYS A 181 -13.79 -8.14 6.49
C LYS A 181 -12.75 -8.42 5.42
N CYS A 182 -12.09 -7.39 4.89
CA CYS A 182 -10.99 -7.55 3.94
C CYS A 182 -9.87 -8.44 4.54
N ILE A 183 -9.40 -8.13 5.75
CA ILE A 183 -8.35 -8.90 6.44
C ILE A 183 -8.74 -10.38 6.56
N THR A 184 -10.00 -10.63 6.93
CA THR A 184 -10.55 -11.98 7.07
C THR A 184 -10.61 -12.72 5.72
N LEU A 185 -11.00 -12.01 4.66
CA LEU A 185 -11.12 -12.57 3.30
C LEU A 185 -9.77 -12.78 2.61
N ILE A 186 -8.69 -12.12 3.08
CA ILE A 186 -7.33 -12.35 2.57
C ILE A 186 -6.75 -13.67 3.06
N ALA A 187 -7.06 -14.12 4.28
CA ALA A 187 -6.41 -15.30 4.87
C ALA A 187 -6.44 -16.56 3.95
N PRO A 188 -7.55 -16.92 3.28
CA PRO A 188 -7.57 -18.04 2.33
C PRO A 188 -6.69 -17.81 1.10
N SER A 189 -6.59 -16.58 0.60
CA SER A 189 -5.71 -16.22 -0.52
C SER A 189 -4.24 -16.25 -0.09
N PHE A 190 -3.94 -15.85 1.15
CA PHE A 190 -2.61 -15.95 1.75
C PHE A 190 -2.15 -17.41 1.81
N ASP A 191 -2.95 -18.31 2.39
CA ASP A 191 -2.57 -19.72 2.54
C ASP A 191 -2.36 -20.42 1.18
N LYS A 192 -3.17 -20.05 0.18
CA LYS A 192 -3.00 -20.51 -1.21
C LYS A 192 -1.67 -20.04 -1.80
N CYS A 193 -1.41 -18.74 -1.78
CA CYS A 193 -0.19 -18.16 -2.36
C CYS A 193 1.07 -18.57 -1.61
N GLN A 194 1.00 -18.72 -0.28
CA GLN A 194 2.06 -19.31 0.52
C GLN A 194 2.42 -20.69 -0.02
N SER A 195 1.43 -21.58 -0.17
CA SER A 195 1.65 -22.96 -0.63
C SER A 195 2.26 -23.02 -2.03
N GLU A 196 1.85 -22.10 -2.92
CA GLU A 196 2.37 -21.99 -4.30
C GLU A 196 3.85 -21.59 -4.35
N TYR A 197 4.28 -20.67 -3.48
CA TYR A 197 5.65 -20.17 -3.49
C TYR A 197 6.59 -20.85 -2.48
N TYR A 198 6.06 -21.59 -1.49
CA TYR A 198 6.85 -22.18 -0.40
C TYR A 198 8.02 -23.05 -0.85
N THR A 199 7.84 -23.78 -1.95
CA THR A 199 8.85 -24.69 -2.54
C THR A 199 9.92 -23.96 -3.34
N ASN A 200 9.63 -22.75 -3.82
CA ASN A 200 10.53 -21.94 -4.63
C ASN A 200 11.36 -20.95 -3.79
N LEU A 201 11.03 -20.79 -2.51
CA LEU A 201 11.73 -19.91 -1.60
C LEU A 201 13.07 -20.51 -1.15
N PRO A 202 14.12 -19.69 -1.03
CA PRO A 202 15.36 -20.13 -0.41
C PRO A 202 15.12 -20.49 1.05
N SER A 203 15.97 -21.35 1.60
CA SER A 203 15.91 -21.76 3.02
C SER A 203 16.14 -20.60 3.99
N SER A 204 16.83 -19.57 3.54
CA SER A 204 17.14 -18.36 4.28
C SER A 204 16.74 -17.13 3.47
N ILE A 205 16.03 -16.21 4.11
CA ILE A 205 15.50 -14.99 3.52
C ILE A 205 16.29 -13.79 4.04
N ASP A 206 17.07 -13.18 3.16
CA ASP A 206 17.66 -11.86 3.38
C ASP A 206 16.70 -10.74 2.93
N SER A 207 17.15 -9.49 3.03
CA SER A 207 16.33 -8.33 2.67
C SER A 207 15.95 -8.29 1.18
N GLU A 208 16.81 -8.77 0.29
CA GLU A 208 16.54 -8.77 -1.16
C GLU A 208 15.54 -9.87 -1.54
N ALA A 209 15.73 -11.06 -0.98
CA ALA A 209 14.80 -12.17 -1.08
C ALA A 209 13.43 -11.80 -0.48
N ALA A 210 13.41 -11.14 0.69
CA ALA A 210 12.17 -10.70 1.34
C ALA A 210 11.38 -9.73 0.45
N ASN A 211 12.05 -8.75 -0.17
CA ASN A 211 11.41 -7.81 -1.08
C ASN A 211 10.86 -8.51 -2.33
N THR A 212 11.69 -9.36 -2.96
CA THR A 212 11.31 -10.09 -4.18
C THR A 212 10.12 -11.00 -3.93
N TRP A 213 10.17 -11.82 -2.89
CA TRP A 213 9.13 -12.79 -2.59
C TRP A 213 7.90 -12.16 -1.93
N GLY A 214 8.09 -11.13 -1.11
CA GLY A 214 6.99 -10.34 -0.53
C GLY A 214 6.11 -9.73 -1.62
N ARG A 215 6.72 -9.17 -2.67
CA ARG A 215 5.97 -8.64 -3.82
C ARG A 215 5.24 -9.73 -4.60
N LYS A 216 5.90 -10.85 -4.90
CA LYS A 216 5.25 -11.99 -5.61
C LYS A 216 4.05 -12.54 -4.84
N ILE A 217 4.19 -12.73 -3.53
CA ILE A 217 3.11 -13.22 -2.67
C ILE A 217 1.99 -12.17 -2.59
N GLY A 218 2.34 -10.90 -2.38
CA GLY A 218 1.36 -9.80 -2.36
C GLY A 218 0.56 -9.69 -3.66
N GLU A 219 1.22 -9.80 -4.82
CA GLU A 219 0.58 -9.79 -6.14
C GLU A 219 -0.35 -11.00 -6.33
N CYS A 220 0.09 -12.20 -5.93
CA CYS A 220 -0.74 -13.40 -5.98
C CYS A 220 -1.98 -13.25 -5.10
N ILE A 221 -1.82 -12.80 -3.85
CA ILE A 221 -2.94 -12.60 -2.92
C ILE A 221 -3.90 -11.58 -3.49
N GLY A 222 -3.38 -10.44 -3.96
CA GLY A 222 -4.22 -9.37 -4.49
C GLY A 222 -5.02 -9.79 -5.71
N THR A 223 -4.39 -10.56 -6.60
CA THR A 223 -5.05 -11.11 -7.79
C THR A 223 -6.11 -12.15 -7.43
N ASP A 224 -5.81 -13.08 -6.52
CA ASP A 224 -6.76 -14.10 -6.06
C ASP A 224 -7.96 -13.48 -5.33
N PHE A 225 -7.70 -12.50 -4.46
CA PHE A 225 -8.72 -11.73 -3.78
C PHE A 225 -9.62 -10.99 -4.79
N ALA A 226 -9.02 -10.27 -5.74
CA ALA A 226 -9.77 -9.53 -6.74
C ALA A 226 -10.67 -10.45 -7.57
N LYS A 227 -10.16 -11.60 -8.01
CA LYS A 227 -10.95 -12.61 -8.75
C LYS A 227 -12.15 -13.11 -7.94
N LYS A 228 -11.98 -13.33 -6.64
CA LYS A 228 -13.04 -13.85 -5.75
C LYS A 228 -14.10 -12.81 -5.38
N TYR A 229 -13.67 -11.57 -5.10
CA TYR A 229 -14.52 -10.60 -4.43
C TYR A 229 -14.79 -9.33 -5.24
N LEU A 230 -13.92 -8.99 -6.19
CA LEU A 230 -13.99 -7.71 -6.92
C LEU A 230 -14.41 -7.84 -8.39
N VAL A 231 -14.16 -9.01 -9.01
CA VAL A 231 -14.46 -9.25 -10.43
C VAL A 231 -15.87 -9.81 -10.65
N SER A 232 -16.44 -10.53 -9.67
CA SER A 232 -17.82 -11.03 -9.75
C SER A 232 -18.80 -9.99 -9.21
N ALA A 233 -19.74 -9.54 -10.05
CA ALA A 233 -20.94 -8.85 -9.60
C ALA A 233 -22.03 -9.87 -9.22
N PRO A 234 -22.76 -9.70 -8.11
CA PRO A 234 -24.18 -9.93 -8.18
C PRO A 234 -24.74 -8.81 -9.05
N SER A 235 -25.04 -9.12 -10.30
CA SER A 235 -25.89 -8.25 -11.11
C SER A 235 -27.24 -8.17 -10.42
N ALA A 236 -27.45 -7.11 -9.64
CA ALA A 236 -28.77 -6.62 -9.33
C ALA A 236 -29.32 -6.01 -10.63
N ASP A 237 -29.93 -6.86 -11.45
CA ASP A 237 -31.08 -6.56 -12.32
C ASP A 237 -31.20 -7.67 -13.37
N THR A 238 -32.08 -8.63 -13.09
CA THR A 238 -33.13 -9.05 -14.03
C THR A 238 -34.18 -9.76 -13.20
N THR A 239 -35.13 -8.98 -12.69
CA THR A 239 -36.48 -9.46 -12.40
C THR A 239 -37.06 -9.97 -13.72
N SER A 240 -36.80 -11.23 -14.06
CA SER A 240 -37.65 -11.99 -14.97
C SER A 240 -38.56 -12.82 -14.09
N ALA A 241 -39.70 -12.21 -13.78
CA ALA A 241 -40.82 -12.87 -13.15
C ALA A 241 -41.12 -14.18 -13.89
N THR A 242 -41.17 -15.25 -13.11
CA THR A 242 -42.00 -16.40 -13.42
C THR A 242 -43.43 -15.94 -13.62
N THR A 243 -43.92 -15.99 -14.86
CA THR A 243 -45.36 -16.15 -15.12
C THR A 243 -45.53 -17.21 -16.20
N THR A 244 -45.57 -18.46 -15.75
CA THR A 244 -46.45 -19.46 -16.36
C THR A 244 -47.85 -18.86 -16.39
N THR A 245 -48.47 -18.74 -17.57
CA THR A 245 -49.88 -19.11 -17.87
C THR A 245 -50.24 -18.57 -19.27
N SER A 246 -50.33 -19.48 -20.22
CA SER A 246 -51.09 -19.32 -21.47
C SER A 246 -52.59 -19.27 -21.12
N PRO A 247 -53.43 -18.44 -21.76
CA PRO A 247 -54.17 -19.00 -22.90
C PRO A 247 -54.47 -18.01 -24.06
N SER A 248 -54.51 -18.59 -25.25
CA SER A 248 -55.50 -18.44 -26.33
C SER A 248 -56.00 -17.03 -26.72
N ARG A 249 -55.67 -16.64 -27.96
CA ARG A 249 -56.63 -15.92 -28.82
C ARG A 249 -56.84 -16.67 -30.13
N THR A 250 -57.97 -17.37 -30.13
CA THR A 250 -58.70 -17.88 -31.28
C THR A 250 -59.14 -16.74 -32.19
N SER A 251 -58.91 -16.91 -33.48
CA SER A 251 -59.43 -16.11 -34.58
C SER A 251 -60.96 -16.19 -34.63
N ALA A 252 -61.66 -15.06 -34.66
CA ALA A 252 -63.08 -15.01 -34.98
C ALA A 252 -63.28 -14.53 -36.43
N PRO A 253 -64.14 -15.19 -37.23
CA PRO A 253 -64.59 -14.68 -38.51
C PRO A 253 -65.80 -13.75 -38.32
N VAL A 254 -65.83 -12.66 -39.09
CA VAL A 254 -67.01 -11.83 -39.33
C VAL A 254 -67.85 -12.50 -40.42
N SER A 255 -69.12 -12.76 -40.13
CA SER A 255 -70.20 -12.79 -41.12
C SER A 255 -71.54 -12.59 -40.43
N THR A 256 -72.23 -11.56 -40.89
CA THR A 256 -73.50 -11.03 -40.41
C THR A 256 -74.67 -11.84 -40.98
N THR A 257 -75.57 -12.25 -40.07
CA THR A 257 -77.04 -12.37 -40.10
C THR A 257 -77.81 -12.54 -41.42
N PRO A 258 -78.92 -13.30 -41.40
CA PRO A 258 -80.12 -12.95 -42.14
C PRO A 258 -81.36 -12.66 -41.26
N ASN A 259 -82.08 -11.61 -41.67
CA ASN A 259 -83.51 -11.29 -41.52
C ASN A 259 -84.20 -11.22 -40.13
N GLN A 260 -84.63 -9.99 -39.78
CA GLN A 260 -86.00 -9.54 -40.05
C GLN A 260 -86.01 -8.09 -40.52
#